data_AF-A0A1J4JV34-F1
#
_entry.id   AF-A0A1J4JV34-F1
#
_cell.length_a   1.000
_cell.length_b   1.000
_cell.length_c   1.000
_cell.angle_alpha   90.00
_cell.angle_beta   90.00
_cell.angle_gamma   90.00
#
_symmetry.space_group_name_H-M   'P 1'
#
loop_
_entity.id
_entity.type
_entity.pdbx_description
1 polymer ?
#
loop_
_entity_poly.entity_id
_entity_poly.type
_entity_poly.pdbx_seq_one_letter_code
_entity_poly.pdbx_strand_id
1 'polypeptide(L)'
;MDISVVRQVNCPVTNAPFFLVKNEQSPTYNEFNNWLTQLEQKLSNGKYVNLSIDCEGFMLGTTYPLGCVQMGEIFNDTYNPTKGGRPPAVNVEKGFILFSPSSNAIKERLTRIMNNDNTTLYTFDFTHDFGSMIADGYNLTLKHVIDAQVASSESSNYIENTRIRGLKWFIDQAASMDRFGRNASRYMSIDKGLYLDKIQFLNLDSPNRFDLMLSNDFLSMAAVDVYATGLACIFALSRNANSVIRKSAEKVREFFNWQRKCGSIMAASAKRQIAFFNQYRARDFQYVRTDASGPDDVKRLLEDWKSLYQIVESKKILRSSANVNLRNDVLERSFPLICQNLDKYRHIIETL
;
A
#
# COMPACT_ATOMS: atom_id res chain seq x y z
N MET A 1 12.29 20.88 -1.82
CA MET A 1 11.01 21.62 -1.93
C MET A 1 10.36 21.59 -0.56
N ASP A 2 9.90 22.72 -0.05
CA ASP A 2 9.17 22.73 1.21
C ASP A 2 7.74 22.24 0.97
N ILE A 3 7.47 21.00 1.36
CA ILE A 3 6.15 20.39 1.22
C ILE A 3 5.13 21.15 2.04
N SER A 4 5.51 21.91 3.08
CA SER A 4 4.56 22.67 3.91
C SER A 4 3.64 23.57 3.06
N VAL A 5 4.13 24.09 1.94
CA VAL A 5 3.40 25.00 1.04
C VAL A 5 2.61 24.27 -0.06
N VAL A 6 2.98 23.01 -0.39
CA VAL A 6 2.29 22.23 -1.42
C VAL A 6 0.88 21.85 -0.94
N ARG A 7 -0.14 22.25 -1.71
CA ARG A 7 -1.55 21.98 -1.39
C ARG A 7 -2.13 20.83 -2.19
N GLN A 8 -1.65 20.61 -3.41
CA GLN A 8 -2.12 19.54 -4.26
C GLN A 8 -0.99 19.05 -5.17
N VAL A 9 -1.13 17.83 -5.66
CA VAL A 9 -0.37 17.28 -6.79
C VAL A 9 -1.36 16.80 -7.83
N ASN A 10 -0.98 16.81 -9.11
CA ASN A 10 -1.84 16.24 -10.15
C ASN A 10 -1.39 14.82 -10.43
N CYS A 11 -2.35 13.91 -10.60
CA CYS A 11 -2.06 12.57 -11.09
C CYS A 11 -1.47 12.69 -12.51
N PRO A 12 -0.22 12.26 -12.77
CA PRO A 12 0.41 12.41 -14.09
C PRO A 12 -0.26 11.59 -15.20
N VAL A 13 -1.11 10.63 -14.84
CA VAL A 13 -1.83 9.79 -15.79
C VAL A 13 -3.14 10.43 -16.25
N THR A 14 -3.92 10.98 -15.32
CA THR A 14 -5.29 11.49 -15.56
C THR A 14 -5.38 13.02 -15.51
N ASN A 15 -4.34 13.69 -15.02
CA ASN A 15 -4.29 15.10 -14.62
C ASN A 15 -5.30 15.48 -13.50
N ALA A 16 -5.92 14.50 -12.83
CA ALA A 16 -6.84 14.76 -11.72
C ALA A 16 -6.09 15.36 -10.52
N PRO A 17 -6.63 16.39 -9.85
CA PRO A 17 -6.02 16.96 -8.67
C PRO A 17 -6.16 16.03 -7.45
N PHE A 18 -5.06 15.87 -6.71
CA PHE A 18 -4.99 15.19 -5.44
C PHE A 18 -4.61 16.18 -4.34
N PHE A 19 -5.55 16.45 -3.44
CA PHE A 19 -5.36 17.43 -2.37
C PHE A 19 -4.63 16.81 -1.19
N LEU A 20 -3.62 17.52 -0.67
CA LEU A 20 -2.81 17.08 0.47
C LEU A 20 -3.48 17.55 1.76
N VAL A 21 -4.03 16.63 2.54
CA VAL A 21 -4.74 16.94 3.80
C VAL A 21 -3.79 16.67 4.97
N LYS A 22 -3.09 17.70 5.43
CA LYS A 22 -2.03 17.56 6.45
C LYS A 22 -2.51 17.71 7.88
N ASN A 23 -3.44 18.65 8.08
CA ASN A 23 -4.04 18.95 9.38
C ASN A 23 -5.35 19.71 9.19
N GLU A 24 -6.10 19.87 10.28
CA GLU A 24 -7.42 20.52 10.29
C GLU A 24 -7.38 22.02 9.94
N GLN A 25 -6.20 22.64 10.04
CA GLN A 25 -6.01 24.06 9.73
C GLN A 25 -5.67 24.29 8.25
N SER A 26 -5.40 23.22 7.49
CA SER A 26 -5.02 23.33 6.09
C SER A 26 -6.22 23.73 5.22
N PRO A 27 -6.05 24.59 4.20
CA PRO A 27 -7.15 24.95 3.28
C PRO A 27 -7.78 23.74 2.59
N THR A 28 -7.00 22.68 2.38
CA THR A 28 -7.41 21.41 1.78
C THR A 28 -8.26 20.55 2.71
N TYR A 29 -8.25 20.82 4.02
CA TYR A 29 -9.12 20.16 4.99
C TYR A 29 -10.60 20.46 4.72
N ASN A 30 -10.92 21.70 4.35
CA ASN A 30 -12.29 22.08 4.02
C ASN A 30 -12.77 21.38 2.75
N GLU A 31 -11.92 21.29 1.72
CA GLU A 31 -12.22 20.52 0.50
C GLU A 31 -12.47 19.05 0.79
N PHE A 32 -11.66 18.47 1.69
CA PHE A 32 -11.84 17.09 2.13
C PHE A 32 -13.14 16.90 2.90
N ASN A 33 -13.46 17.78 3.85
CA ASN A 33 -14.70 17.72 4.60
C ASN A 33 -15.94 17.87 3.72
N ASN A 34 -15.89 18.75 2.72
CA ASN A 34 -16.95 18.90 1.74
C ASN A 34 -17.13 17.62 0.91
N TRP A 35 -16.03 17.00 0.49
CA TRP A 35 -16.09 15.72 -0.21
C TRP A 35 -16.67 14.60 0.66
N LEU A 36 -16.26 14.47 1.92
CA LEU A 36 -16.87 13.52 2.86
C LEU A 36 -18.38 13.77 3.02
N THR A 37 -18.82 15.04 3.02
CA THR A 37 -20.26 15.39 3.14
C THR A 37 -21.01 14.92 1.91
N GLN A 38 -20.41 15.08 0.72
CA GLN A 38 -20.98 14.59 -0.53
C GLN A 38 -21.09 13.06 -0.53
N LEU A 39 -20.11 12.33 0.00
CA LEU A 39 -20.19 10.88 0.14
C LEU A 39 -21.33 10.47 1.09
N GLU A 40 -21.44 11.10 2.25
CA GLU A 40 -22.51 10.84 3.21
C GLU A 40 -23.90 11.12 2.59
N GLN A 41 -24.05 12.20 1.82
CA GLN A 41 -25.27 12.51 1.08
C GLN A 41 -25.60 11.49 -0.01
N LYS A 42 -24.60 10.98 -0.74
CA LYS A 42 -24.80 9.89 -1.72
C LYS A 42 -25.36 8.66 -1.01
N LEU A 43 -24.74 8.27 0.10
CA LEU A 43 -25.15 7.11 0.89
C LEU A 43 -26.56 7.27 1.47
N SER A 44 -26.91 8.45 2.00
CA SER A 44 -28.28 8.71 2.50
C SER A 44 -29.33 8.65 1.40
N ASN A 45 -28.95 8.94 0.16
CA ASN A 45 -29.81 8.84 -1.02
C ASN A 45 -29.83 7.43 -1.63
N GLY A 46 -29.25 6.42 -0.96
CA GLY A 46 -29.22 5.03 -1.42
C GLY A 46 -28.29 4.78 -2.60
N LYS A 47 -27.40 5.72 -2.93
CA LYS A 47 -26.43 5.59 -4.01
C LYS A 47 -25.18 4.83 -3.56
N TYR A 48 -24.43 4.31 -4.52
CA TYR A 48 -23.16 3.63 -4.26
C TYR A 48 -21.99 4.61 -4.15
N VAL A 49 -21.04 4.26 -3.29
CA VAL A 49 -19.75 4.95 -3.15
C VAL A 49 -18.66 3.94 -3.47
N ASN A 50 -17.84 4.21 -4.49
CA ASN A 50 -16.84 3.27 -5.02
C ASN A 50 -15.44 3.86 -4.83
N LEU A 51 -14.82 3.58 -3.68
CA LEU A 51 -13.55 4.19 -3.28
C LEU A 51 -12.38 3.29 -3.61
N SER A 52 -11.38 3.81 -4.33
CA SER A 52 -10.06 3.20 -4.32
C SER A 52 -9.28 3.71 -3.13
N ILE A 53 -8.58 2.81 -2.44
CA ILE A 53 -7.75 3.12 -1.27
C ILE A 53 -6.38 2.47 -1.47
N ASP A 54 -5.36 3.26 -1.18
CA ASP A 54 -3.97 2.82 -1.02
C ASP A 54 -3.38 3.50 0.22
N CYS A 55 -2.27 2.99 0.74
CA CYS A 55 -1.58 3.62 1.86
C CYS A 55 -0.08 3.69 1.61
N GLU A 56 0.55 4.68 2.23
CA GLU A 56 2.00 4.77 2.27
C GLU A 56 2.49 5.03 3.69
N GLY A 57 3.73 4.60 3.95
CA GLY A 57 4.35 4.76 5.26
C GLY A 57 5.80 4.34 5.25
N PHE A 58 6.54 4.75 6.29
CA PHE A 58 7.88 4.24 6.50
C PHE A 58 7.80 2.74 6.83
N MET A 59 8.17 1.87 5.88
CA MET A 59 8.05 0.41 6.01
C MET A 59 6.64 -0.04 6.44
N LEU A 60 5.63 0.33 5.66
CA LEU A 60 4.21 0.08 5.94
C LEU A 60 3.90 -1.38 6.33
N GLY A 61 2.98 -1.55 7.29
CA GLY A 61 2.56 -2.84 7.84
C GLY A 61 3.63 -3.57 8.67
N THR A 62 4.61 -2.83 9.19
CA THR A 62 5.50 -3.28 10.28
C THR A 62 5.11 -2.60 11.59
N THR A 63 6.03 -2.44 12.54
CA THR A 63 5.79 -1.70 13.80
C THR A 63 5.69 -0.18 13.59
N TYR A 64 5.94 0.30 12.37
CA TYR A 64 5.90 1.71 12.03
C TYR A 64 4.51 2.25 11.71
N PRO A 65 4.26 3.53 12.01
CA PRO A 65 2.96 4.15 11.81
C PRO A 65 2.64 4.31 10.32
N LEU A 66 1.33 4.37 10.04
CA LEU A 66 0.79 4.86 8.78
C LEU A 66 1.36 6.26 8.49
N GLY A 67 1.78 6.52 7.26
CA GLY A 67 2.23 7.84 6.83
C GLY A 67 1.10 8.66 6.20
N CYS A 68 0.44 8.09 5.21
CA CYS A 68 -0.77 8.67 4.61
C CYS A 68 -1.69 7.62 3.99
N VAL A 69 -2.93 8.03 3.72
CA VAL A 69 -3.94 7.26 2.98
C VAL A 69 -4.26 8.01 1.69
N GLN A 70 -4.11 7.34 0.55
CA GLN A 70 -4.56 7.84 -0.74
C GLN A 70 -5.96 7.33 -1.03
N MET A 71 -6.87 8.21 -1.44
CA MET A 71 -8.23 7.81 -1.77
C MET A 71 -8.88 8.67 -2.84
N GLY A 72 -9.80 8.06 -3.58
CA GLY A 72 -10.65 8.74 -4.56
C GLY A 72 -11.79 7.84 -5.02
N GLU A 73 -12.88 8.43 -5.48
CA GLU A 73 -13.93 7.69 -6.16
C GLU A 73 -13.43 7.25 -7.54
N ILE A 74 -13.59 5.97 -7.88
CA ILE A 74 -13.10 5.41 -9.16
C ILE A 74 -14.22 4.97 -10.11
N PHE A 75 -15.43 4.70 -9.61
CA PHE A 75 -16.59 4.31 -10.42
C PHE A 75 -17.81 5.15 -10.07
N ASN A 76 -18.76 5.24 -11.00
CA ASN A 76 -19.98 6.02 -10.80
C ASN A 76 -20.85 5.48 -9.65
N ASP A 77 -21.78 6.31 -9.20
CA ASP A 77 -22.63 6.06 -8.03
C ASP A 77 -23.80 5.07 -8.29
N THR A 78 -23.88 4.51 -9.50
CA THR A 78 -24.85 3.47 -9.89
C THR A 78 -24.23 2.08 -9.94
N TYR A 79 -22.89 1.98 -9.92
CA TYR A 79 -22.19 0.72 -10.06
C TYR A 79 -22.10 -0.04 -8.72
N ASN A 80 -22.44 -1.33 -8.76
CA ASN A 80 -22.26 -2.26 -7.66
C ASN A 80 -21.72 -3.59 -8.22
N PRO A 81 -20.54 -4.06 -7.81
CA PRO A 81 -19.93 -5.27 -8.35
C PRO A 81 -20.73 -6.55 -8.07
N THR A 82 -21.59 -6.55 -7.04
CA THR A 82 -22.39 -7.73 -6.65
C THR A 82 -23.69 -7.88 -7.46
N LYS A 83 -24.15 -6.81 -8.12
CA LYS A 83 -25.37 -6.81 -8.94
C LYS A 83 -25.11 -7.27 -10.40
N GLY A 84 -23.87 -7.60 -10.73
CA GLY A 84 -23.45 -7.96 -12.08
C GLY A 84 -23.27 -6.74 -13.00
N GLY A 85 -22.77 -7.01 -14.20
CA GLY A 85 -22.46 -5.97 -15.18
C GLY A 85 -20.95 -5.72 -15.34
N ARG A 86 -20.58 -5.13 -16.48
CA ARG A 86 -19.19 -4.76 -16.75
C ARG A 86 -18.80 -3.56 -15.89
N PRO A 87 -17.59 -3.55 -15.29
CA PRO A 87 -17.09 -2.36 -14.62
C PRO A 87 -17.15 -1.14 -15.56
N PRO A 88 -17.60 0.03 -15.08
CA PRO A 88 -17.53 1.26 -15.86
C PRO A 88 -16.07 1.71 -16.02
N ALA A 89 -15.85 2.71 -16.86
CA ALA A 89 -14.55 3.37 -16.99
C ALA A 89 -14.11 3.96 -15.64
N VAL A 90 -12.80 4.01 -15.40
CA VAL A 90 -12.25 4.62 -14.19
C VAL A 90 -12.40 6.13 -14.31
N ASN A 91 -13.11 6.74 -13.36
CA ASN A 91 -13.33 8.19 -13.33
C ASN A 91 -12.87 8.77 -11.99
N VAL A 92 -11.58 9.08 -11.89
CA VAL A 92 -11.02 9.87 -10.78
C VAL A 92 -11.08 11.34 -11.16
N GLU A 93 -12.10 12.05 -10.69
CA GLU A 93 -12.22 13.51 -10.92
C GLU A 93 -11.34 14.31 -9.96
N LYS A 94 -11.23 13.84 -8.72
CA LYS A 94 -10.32 14.36 -7.68
C LYS A 94 -9.98 13.24 -6.70
N GLY A 95 -8.87 13.39 -6.01
CA GLY A 95 -8.45 12.50 -4.94
C GLY A 95 -7.88 13.25 -3.74
N PHE A 96 -7.54 12.50 -2.70
CA PHE A 96 -7.00 13.02 -1.46
C PHE A 96 -5.84 12.16 -0.99
N ILE A 97 -4.81 12.82 -0.46
CA ILE A 97 -3.71 12.21 0.28
C ILE A 97 -3.84 12.73 1.71
N LEU A 98 -4.39 11.91 2.59
CA LEU A 98 -4.63 12.23 3.99
C LEU A 98 -3.42 11.79 4.83
N PHE A 99 -2.71 12.74 5.42
CA PHE A 99 -1.57 12.44 6.29
C PHE A 99 -2.03 11.93 7.65
N SER A 100 -1.26 10.99 8.20
CA SER A 100 -1.45 10.43 9.53
C SER A 100 -0.43 11.05 10.51
N PRO A 101 -0.81 11.27 11.79
CA PRO A 101 -2.12 10.98 12.36
C PRO A 101 -3.18 12.01 11.91
N SER A 102 -4.33 11.52 11.47
CA SER A 102 -5.53 12.35 11.30
C SER A 102 -6.32 12.44 12.62
N SER A 103 -7.20 13.43 12.74
CA SER A 103 -8.03 13.55 13.93
C SER A 103 -9.05 12.41 14.07
N ASN A 104 -9.48 12.15 15.30
CA ASN A 104 -10.50 11.13 15.59
C ASN A 104 -11.80 11.41 14.86
N ALA A 105 -12.21 12.67 14.74
CA ALA A 105 -13.41 13.07 14.02
C ALA A 105 -13.36 12.63 12.55
N ILE A 106 -12.22 12.81 11.88
CA ILE A 106 -12.01 12.33 10.51
C ILE A 106 -12.01 10.80 10.45
N LYS A 107 -11.30 10.13 11.37
CA LYS A 107 -11.23 8.65 11.42
C LYS A 107 -12.60 8.03 11.60
N GLU A 108 -13.42 8.54 12.51
CA GLU A 108 -14.80 8.08 12.75
C GLU A 108 -15.67 8.28 11.51
N ARG A 109 -15.58 9.44 10.88
CA ARG A 109 -16.39 9.79 9.71
C ARG A 109 -16.05 8.92 8.50
N LEU A 110 -14.76 8.78 8.20
CA LEU A 110 -14.25 7.86 7.18
C LEU A 110 -14.65 6.42 7.48
N THR A 111 -14.54 5.99 8.74
CA THR A 111 -14.97 4.65 9.17
C THR A 111 -16.45 4.40 8.89
N ARG A 112 -17.34 5.37 9.19
CA ARG A 112 -18.78 5.25 8.88
C ARG A 112 -19.03 5.11 7.39
N ILE A 113 -18.34 5.89 6.56
CA ILE A 113 -18.46 5.83 5.10
C ILE A 113 -17.97 4.47 4.60
N MET A 114 -16.77 4.05 4.99
CA MET A 114 -16.14 2.81 4.52
C MET A 114 -16.85 1.53 4.97
N ASN A 115 -17.54 1.55 6.12
CA ASN A 115 -18.32 0.42 6.61
C ASN A 115 -19.77 0.41 6.12
N ASN A 116 -20.22 1.41 5.35
CA ASN A 116 -21.58 1.45 4.85
C ASN A 116 -21.81 0.33 3.81
N ASP A 117 -23.00 -0.29 3.82
CA ASP A 117 -23.38 -1.38 2.91
C ASP A 117 -23.40 -0.97 1.42
N ASN A 118 -23.53 0.32 1.13
CA ASN A 118 -23.46 0.87 -0.23
C ASN A 118 -22.06 1.39 -0.60
N THR A 119 -21.05 1.21 0.26
CA THR A 119 -19.66 1.54 -0.05
C THR A 119 -18.91 0.28 -0.46
N THR A 120 -18.19 0.34 -1.58
CA THR A 120 -17.20 -0.69 -1.97
C THR A 120 -15.80 -0.09 -1.94
N LEU A 121 -14.87 -0.80 -1.29
CA LEU A 121 -13.46 -0.43 -1.21
C LEU A 121 -12.67 -1.26 -2.23
N TYR A 122 -12.04 -0.60 -3.18
CA TYR A 122 -11.20 -1.20 -4.21
C TYR A 122 -9.74 -1.01 -3.83
N THR A 123 -8.98 -2.09 -3.88
CA THR A 123 -7.60 -2.15 -3.42
C THR A 123 -6.76 -3.03 -4.34
N PHE A 124 -5.45 -2.87 -4.25
CA PHE A 124 -4.51 -3.84 -4.80
C PHE A 124 -3.57 -4.28 -3.69
N ASP A 125 -3.81 -5.47 -3.15
CA ASP A 125 -3.06 -6.01 -2.01
C ASP A 125 -3.18 -5.25 -0.69
N PHE A 126 -4.41 -5.11 -0.18
CA PHE A 126 -4.71 -4.29 1.00
C PHE A 126 -3.99 -4.66 2.32
N THR A 127 -3.25 -5.77 2.34
CA THR A 127 -2.79 -6.44 3.56
C THR A 127 -2.05 -5.47 4.49
N HIS A 128 -1.13 -4.67 3.93
CA HIS A 128 -0.38 -3.67 4.67
C HIS A 128 -1.24 -2.45 5.00
N ASP A 129 -2.01 -1.98 4.03
CA ASP A 129 -2.82 -0.75 4.11
C ASP A 129 -3.83 -0.81 5.25
N PHE A 130 -4.71 -1.81 5.24
CA PHE A 130 -5.72 -1.94 6.28
C PHE A 130 -5.14 -2.37 7.63
N GLY A 131 -4.01 -3.09 7.64
CA GLY A 131 -3.27 -3.33 8.89
C GLY A 131 -2.85 -2.00 9.53
N SER A 132 -2.21 -1.13 8.75
CA SER A 132 -1.74 0.19 9.19
C SER A 132 -2.88 1.15 9.52
N MET A 133 -3.95 1.19 8.74
CA MET A 133 -5.13 2.00 9.07
C MET A 133 -5.78 1.54 10.39
N ILE A 134 -5.98 0.23 10.59
CA ILE A 134 -6.59 -0.25 11.84
C ILE A 134 -5.70 0.07 13.06
N ALA A 135 -4.37 -0.04 12.91
CA ALA A 135 -3.43 0.34 13.98
C ALA A 135 -3.43 1.86 14.25
N ASP A 136 -3.68 2.69 13.24
CA ASP A 136 -3.90 4.13 13.41
C ASP A 136 -5.30 4.46 13.96
N GLY A 137 -6.14 3.47 14.26
CA GLY A 137 -7.43 3.66 14.94
C GLY A 137 -8.64 3.78 14.03
N TYR A 138 -8.53 3.43 12.75
CA TYR A 138 -9.70 3.26 11.88
C TYR A 138 -10.41 1.95 12.22
N ASN A 139 -11.69 1.99 12.59
CA ASN A 139 -12.45 0.80 12.98
C ASN A 139 -13.12 0.12 11.77
N LEU A 140 -12.31 -0.54 10.94
CA LEU A 140 -12.74 -1.10 9.65
C LEU A 140 -13.31 -2.53 9.78
N THR A 141 -14.48 -2.77 9.18
CA THR A 141 -15.10 -4.11 9.11
C THR A 141 -14.68 -4.91 7.87
N LEU A 142 -14.22 -4.21 6.82
CA LEU A 142 -13.78 -4.78 5.54
C LEU A 142 -14.82 -5.67 4.82
N LYS A 143 -16.11 -5.44 5.08
CA LYS A 143 -17.23 -6.24 4.53
C LYS A 143 -17.32 -6.17 3.00
N HIS A 144 -17.00 -5.02 2.42
CA HIS A 144 -17.18 -4.72 0.99
C HIS A 144 -15.86 -4.37 0.31
N VAL A 145 -14.82 -5.17 0.55
CA VAL A 145 -13.51 -5.02 -0.08
C VAL A 145 -13.41 -5.87 -1.36
N ILE A 146 -12.93 -5.24 -2.42
CA ILE A 146 -12.48 -5.87 -3.67
C ILE A 146 -10.96 -5.67 -3.76
N ASP A 147 -10.23 -6.77 -3.70
CA ASP A 147 -8.78 -6.78 -3.93
C ASP A 147 -8.51 -7.30 -5.34
N ALA A 148 -7.98 -6.48 -6.25
CA ALA A 148 -7.75 -6.92 -7.61
C ALA A 148 -6.64 -7.99 -7.71
N GLN A 149 -5.68 -8.02 -6.77
CA GLN A 149 -4.52 -8.90 -6.83
C GLN A 149 -4.93 -10.39 -6.79
N VAL A 150 -6.01 -10.72 -6.07
CA VAL A 150 -6.48 -12.10 -5.92
C VAL A 150 -6.96 -12.71 -7.23
N ALA A 151 -7.22 -11.91 -8.27
CA ALA A 151 -7.57 -12.40 -9.60
C ALA A 151 -6.42 -13.20 -10.25
N SER A 152 -5.18 -12.90 -9.89
CA SER A 152 -3.99 -13.64 -10.35
C SER A 152 -3.64 -14.85 -9.48
N SER A 153 -4.33 -15.01 -8.33
CA SER A 153 -4.06 -16.08 -7.38
C SER A 153 -4.77 -17.38 -7.78
N GLU A 154 -4.03 -18.46 -7.87
CA GLU A 154 -4.55 -19.84 -7.92
C GLU A 154 -4.56 -20.51 -6.53
N SER A 155 -3.99 -19.85 -5.52
CA SER A 155 -3.91 -20.34 -4.14
C SER A 155 -5.23 -20.16 -3.39
N SER A 156 -5.50 -21.06 -2.44
CA SER A 156 -6.55 -20.93 -1.43
C SER A 156 -6.09 -20.22 -0.15
N ASN A 157 -4.80 -19.84 -0.05
CA ASN A 157 -4.23 -19.02 1.02
C ASN A 157 -3.67 -17.75 0.39
N TYR A 158 -4.38 -16.64 0.51
CA TYR A 158 -4.08 -15.39 -0.21
C TYR A 158 -3.06 -14.52 0.51
N ILE A 159 -3.03 -14.54 1.85
CA ILE A 159 -2.06 -13.77 2.63
C ILE A 159 -0.64 -14.28 2.37
N GLU A 160 -0.45 -15.61 2.33
CA GLU A 160 0.84 -16.25 2.09
C GLU A 160 1.14 -16.53 0.61
N ASN A 161 0.19 -16.25 -0.31
CA ASN A 161 0.44 -16.54 -1.72
C ASN A 161 1.50 -15.60 -2.29
N THR A 162 2.65 -16.17 -2.65
CA THR A 162 3.75 -15.47 -3.31
C THR A 162 3.68 -15.57 -4.83
N ARG A 163 2.91 -16.52 -5.38
CA ARG A 163 2.70 -16.72 -6.83
C ARG A 163 1.58 -15.83 -7.35
N ILE A 164 1.79 -14.52 -7.23
CA ILE A 164 0.84 -13.49 -7.65
C ILE A 164 1.54 -12.51 -8.59
N ARG A 165 0.76 -11.79 -9.39
CA ARG A 165 1.27 -10.75 -10.28
C ARG A 165 1.25 -9.39 -9.57
N GLY A 166 2.26 -8.57 -9.80
CA GLY A 166 2.31 -7.19 -9.30
C GLY A 166 1.40 -6.24 -10.08
N LEU A 167 1.16 -5.04 -9.53
CA LEU A 167 0.23 -4.05 -10.06
C LEU A 167 0.53 -3.70 -11.53
N LYS A 168 1.80 -3.48 -11.89
CA LYS A 168 2.24 -3.20 -13.26
C LYS A 168 1.66 -4.20 -14.28
N TRP A 169 1.72 -5.49 -13.97
CA TRP A 169 1.21 -6.53 -14.86
C TRP A 169 -0.29 -6.36 -15.10
N PHE A 170 -1.08 -6.07 -14.05
CA PHE A 170 -2.52 -5.80 -14.18
C PHE A 170 -2.79 -4.57 -15.05
N ILE A 171 -2.04 -3.48 -14.86
CA ILE A 171 -2.16 -2.28 -15.68
C ILE A 171 -1.86 -2.57 -17.15
N ASP A 172 -0.84 -3.38 -17.43
CA ASP A 172 -0.51 -3.79 -18.80
C ASP A 172 -1.63 -4.59 -19.45
N GLN A 173 -2.26 -5.50 -18.69
CA GLN A 173 -3.43 -6.23 -19.18
C GLN A 173 -4.65 -5.32 -19.38
N ALA A 174 -4.79 -4.29 -18.56
CA ALA A 174 -5.88 -3.32 -18.60
C ALA A 174 -5.65 -2.16 -19.59
N ALA A 175 -4.49 -2.08 -20.25
CA ALA A 175 -4.04 -0.87 -20.94
C ALA A 175 -5.00 -0.38 -22.04
N SER A 176 -5.74 -1.30 -22.68
CA SER A 176 -6.74 -0.98 -23.71
C SER A 176 -8.18 -0.95 -23.19
N MET A 177 -8.40 -1.14 -21.89
CA MET A 177 -9.74 -1.22 -21.29
C MET A 177 -10.27 0.13 -20.82
N ASP A 178 -9.41 1.15 -20.72
CA ASP A 178 -9.75 2.50 -20.28
C ASP A 178 -8.96 3.56 -21.07
N ARG A 179 -9.50 4.79 -21.16
CA ARG A 179 -8.93 5.89 -21.96
C ARG A 179 -7.51 6.28 -21.55
N PHE A 180 -7.15 6.18 -20.27
CA PHE A 180 -5.78 6.50 -19.82
C PHE A 180 -4.93 5.25 -19.54
N GLY A 181 -5.41 4.04 -19.85
CA GLY A 181 -4.73 2.78 -19.54
C GLY A 181 -3.33 2.66 -20.14
N ARG A 182 -3.15 3.07 -21.40
CA ARG A 182 -1.82 3.10 -22.05
C ARG A 182 -0.86 4.09 -21.40
N ASN A 183 -1.38 5.22 -20.91
CA ASN A 183 -0.55 6.21 -20.23
C ASN A 183 -0.08 5.67 -18.86
N ALA A 184 -0.98 5.05 -18.10
CA ALA A 184 -0.64 4.38 -16.84
C ALA A 184 0.42 3.29 -17.02
N SER A 185 0.28 2.43 -18.04
CA SER A 185 1.24 1.36 -18.34
C SER A 185 2.66 1.87 -18.58
N ARG A 186 2.81 3.02 -19.25
CA ARG A 186 4.11 3.69 -19.47
C ARG A 186 4.64 4.33 -18.20
N TYR A 187 3.80 5.00 -17.42
CA TYR A 187 4.24 5.68 -16.20
C TYR A 187 4.78 4.67 -15.16
N MET A 188 4.15 3.50 -15.05
CA MET A 188 4.53 2.47 -14.08
C MET A 188 5.83 1.72 -14.43
N SER A 189 6.53 2.03 -15.53
CA SER A 189 7.83 1.41 -15.86
C SER A 189 9.03 2.11 -15.23
N ILE A 190 8.81 3.14 -14.41
CA ILE A 190 9.86 3.86 -13.67
C ILE A 190 10.22 3.06 -12.41
N ASP A 191 11.48 2.69 -12.25
CA ASP A 191 11.95 1.92 -11.09
C ASP A 191 12.02 2.81 -9.83
N LYS A 192 11.21 2.46 -8.82
CA LYS A 192 11.07 3.19 -7.55
C LYS A 192 11.90 2.57 -6.42
N GLY A 193 12.40 1.35 -6.60
CA GLY A 193 12.90 0.51 -5.49
C GLY A 193 14.08 1.12 -4.76
N LEU A 194 15.11 1.51 -5.52
CA LEU A 194 16.36 2.01 -4.95
C LEU A 194 16.18 3.32 -4.17
N TYR A 195 15.33 4.24 -4.66
CA TYR A 195 15.05 5.51 -3.98
C TYR A 195 14.44 5.27 -2.59
N LEU A 196 13.46 4.37 -2.50
CA LEU A 196 12.80 4.05 -1.24
C LEU A 196 13.75 3.35 -0.27
N ASP A 197 14.56 2.41 -0.76
CA ASP A 197 15.52 1.66 0.07
C ASP A 197 16.56 2.60 0.70
N LYS A 198 17.11 3.52 -0.11
CA LYS A 198 18.03 4.57 0.32
C LYS A 198 17.44 5.43 1.43
N ILE A 199 16.26 6.03 1.19
CA ILE A 199 15.68 6.98 2.14
C ILE A 199 15.26 6.26 3.42
N GLN A 200 14.77 5.03 3.32
CA GLN A 200 14.44 4.22 4.48
C GLN A 200 15.67 3.96 5.36
N PHE A 201 16.81 3.62 4.76
CA PHE A 201 18.05 3.41 5.50
C PHE A 201 18.55 4.70 6.16
N LEU A 202 18.71 5.78 5.38
CA LEU A 202 19.30 7.03 5.87
C LEU A 202 18.49 7.68 7.01
N ASN A 203 17.18 7.44 7.04
CA ASN A 203 16.27 8.06 7.99
C ASN A 203 15.71 7.06 9.02
N LEU A 204 16.33 5.88 9.15
CA LEU A 204 15.87 4.83 10.06
C LEU A 204 15.78 5.28 11.52
N ASP A 205 16.50 6.32 11.95
CA ASP A 205 16.44 6.79 13.35
C ASP A 205 15.73 8.14 13.51
N SER A 206 15.28 8.77 12.41
CA SER A 206 14.63 10.09 12.48
C SER A 206 13.27 10.01 13.20
N PRO A 207 12.84 11.02 13.97
CA PRO A 207 11.47 11.05 14.51
C PRO A 207 10.42 11.26 13.41
N ASN A 208 10.78 11.90 12.28
CA ASN A 208 9.86 12.30 11.21
C ASN A 208 10.17 11.56 9.90
N ARG A 209 10.41 10.24 9.98
CA ARG A 209 10.95 9.43 8.86
C ARG A 209 10.09 9.49 7.61
N PHE A 210 8.76 9.48 7.78
CA PHE A 210 7.84 9.55 6.66
C PHE A 210 7.92 10.90 5.94
N ASP A 211 7.99 12.01 6.69
CA ASP A 211 8.10 13.36 6.11
C ASP A 211 9.35 13.51 5.22
N LEU A 212 10.42 12.78 5.56
CA LEU A 212 11.67 12.77 4.79
C LEU A 212 11.61 11.95 3.51
N MET A 213 10.59 11.10 3.34
CA MET A 213 10.32 10.37 2.09
C MET A 213 9.52 11.20 1.08
N LEU A 214 8.86 12.25 1.56
CA LEU A 214 7.96 13.03 0.75
C LEU A 214 8.75 13.85 -0.28
N SER A 215 8.40 13.63 -1.55
CA SER A 215 8.85 14.40 -2.69
C SER A 215 7.67 14.58 -3.64
N ASN A 216 7.79 15.48 -4.63
CA ASN A 216 6.74 15.61 -5.66
C ASN A 216 6.55 14.31 -6.43
N ASP A 217 7.64 13.58 -6.70
CA ASP A 217 7.57 12.30 -7.40
C ASP A 217 6.85 11.28 -6.53
N PHE A 218 7.17 11.20 -5.24
CA PHE A 218 6.47 10.34 -4.29
C PHE A 218 4.97 10.62 -4.25
N LEU A 219 4.58 11.89 -4.10
CA LEU A 219 3.17 12.30 -4.04
C LEU A 219 2.45 12.07 -5.37
N SER A 220 3.12 12.28 -6.50
CA SER A 220 2.56 12.02 -7.83
C SER A 220 2.37 10.52 -8.07
N MET A 221 3.29 9.69 -7.58
CA MET A 221 3.17 8.23 -7.61
C MET A 221 1.99 7.76 -6.78
N ALA A 222 1.89 8.23 -5.53
CA ALA A 222 0.74 7.98 -4.66
C ALA A 222 -0.60 8.35 -5.32
N ALA A 223 -0.65 9.46 -6.07
CA ALA A 223 -1.84 9.85 -6.83
C ALA A 223 -2.15 8.90 -8.01
N VAL A 224 -1.14 8.26 -8.62
CA VAL A 224 -1.35 7.24 -9.67
C VAL A 224 -1.95 5.97 -9.11
N ASP A 225 -1.56 5.55 -7.91
CA ASP A 225 -1.95 4.25 -7.34
C ASP A 225 -3.48 4.11 -7.16
N VAL A 226 -4.19 5.21 -6.91
CA VAL A 226 -5.67 5.24 -6.89
C VAL A 226 -6.28 4.91 -8.27
N TYR A 227 -5.78 5.53 -9.34
CA TYR A 227 -6.27 5.24 -10.70
C TYR A 227 -5.82 3.84 -11.17
N ALA A 228 -4.57 3.47 -10.88
CA ALA A 228 -4.02 2.17 -11.23
C ALA A 228 -4.79 1.02 -10.55
N THR A 229 -5.16 1.18 -9.28
CA THR A 229 -6.03 0.25 -8.57
C THR A 229 -7.39 0.10 -9.26
N GLY A 230 -7.99 1.21 -9.71
CA GLY A 230 -9.21 1.18 -10.52
C GLY A 230 -9.05 0.36 -11.81
N LEU A 231 -7.95 0.55 -12.55
CA LEU A 231 -7.66 -0.24 -13.75
C LEU A 231 -7.46 -1.72 -13.46
N ALA A 232 -6.73 -2.04 -12.40
CA ALA A 232 -6.54 -3.43 -11.97
C ALA A 232 -7.90 -4.08 -11.64
N CYS A 233 -8.80 -3.34 -10.99
CA CYS A 233 -10.16 -3.79 -10.71
C CYS A 233 -11.00 -3.98 -11.98
N ILE A 234 -10.91 -3.07 -12.96
CA ILE A 234 -11.57 -3.24 -14.27
C ILE A 234 -11.16 -4.57 -14.90
N PHE A 235 -9.86 -4.85 -14.98
CA PHE A 235 -9.36 -6.11 -15.55
C PHE A 235 -9.83 -7.32 -14.75
N ALA A 236 -9.62 -7.30 -13.43
CA ALA A 236 -9.97 -8.41 -12.54
C ALA A 236 -11.47 -8.77 -12.63
N LEU A 237 -12.34 -7.77 -12.50
CA LEU A 237 -13.79 -7.95 -12.50
C LEU A 237 -14.33 -8.31 -13.88
N SER A 238 -13.75 -7.77 -14.96
CA SER A 238 -14.15 -8.13 -16.33
C SER A 238 -13.81 -9.57 -16.69
N ARG A 239 -12.78 -10.17 -16.06
CA ARG A 239 -12.45 -11.58 -16.26
C ARG A 239 -13.39 -12.51 -15.51
N ASN A 240 -13.61 -12.25 -14.21
CA ASN A 240 -14.52 -13.05 -13.40
C ASN A 240 -14.86 -12.34 -12.08
N ALA A 241 -15.85 -11.43 -12.11
CA ALA A 241 -16.29 -10.67 -10.95
C ALA A 241 -16.65 -11.56 -9.74
N ASN A 242 -17.44 -12.62 -9.95
CA ASN A 242 -17.86 -13.53 -8.87
C ASN A 242 -16.67 -14.19 -8.17
N SER A 243 -15.67 -14.63 -8.95
CA SER A 243 -14.45 -15.17 -8.38
C SER A 243 -13.71 -14.11 -7.59
N VAL A 244 -13.50 -12.91 -8.12
CA VAL A 244 -12.74 -11.85 -7.44
C VAL A 244 -13.40 -11.45 -6.12
N ILE A 245 -14.72 -11.28 -6.11
CA ILE A 245 -15.50 -10.97 -4.90
C ILE A 245 -15.32 -12.07 -3.84
N ARG A 246 -15.51 -13.34 -4.23
CA ARG A 246 -15.35 -14.47 -3.30
C ARG A 246 -13.94 -14.55 -2.73
N LYS A 247 -12.92 -14.45 -3.59
CA LYS A 247 -11.51 -14.53 -3.20
C LYS A 247 -11.08 -13.35 -2.32
N SER A 248 -11.63 -12.16 -2.57
CA SER A 248 -11.40 -10.98 -1.72
C SER A 248 -11.96 -11.20 -0.31
N ALA A 249 -13.19 -11.72 -0.21
CA ALA A 249 -13.79 -12.08 1.08
C ALA A 249 -13.03 -13.20 1.81
N GLU A 250 -12.45 -14.17 1.09
CA GLU A 250 -11.53 -15.16 1.65
C GLU A 250 -10.27 -14.51 2.23
N LYS A 251 -9.61 -13.62 1.47
CA LYS A 251 -8.43 -12.88 1.95
C LYS A 251 -8.74 -12.04 3.19
N VAL A 252 -9.90 -11.37 3.25
CA VAL A 252 -10.34 -10.62 4.45
C VAL A 252 -10.50 -11.55 5.67
N ARG A 253 -11.09 -12.75 5.48
CA ARG A 253 -11.20 -13.73 6.57
C ARG A 253 -9.83 -14.19 7.07
N GLU A 254 -8.90 -14.47 6.16
CA GLU A 254 -7.52 -14.82 6.50
C GLU A 254 -6.81 -13.69 7.26
N PHE A 255 -6.97 -12.45 6.81
CA PHE A 255 -6.41 -11.27 7.45
C PHE A 255 -6.81 -11.20 8.94
N PHE A 256 -8.11 -11.27 9.23
CA PHE A 256 -8.59 -11.25 10.62
C PHE A 256 -8.24 -12.53 11.41
N ASN A 257 -8.13 -13.68 10.74
CA ASN A 257 -7.67 -14.92 11.39
C ASN A 257 -6.24 -14.78 11.91
N TRP A 258 -5.33 -14.19 11.12
CA TRP A 258 -3.95 -13.93 11.56
C TRP A 258 -3.91 -12.95 12.73
N GLN A 259 -4.73 -11.90 12.69
CA GLN A 259 -4.79 -10.95 13.79
C GLN A 259 -5.22 -11.61 15.11
N ARG A 260 -6.30 -12.40 15.08
CA ARG A 260 -6.77 -13.15 16.25
C ARG A 260 -5.74 -14.15 16.75
N LYS A 261 -5.11 -14.90 15.84
CA LYS A 261 -4.13 -15.94 16.18
C LYS A 261 -2.91 -15.38 16.89
N CYS A 262 -2.41 -14.23 16.46
CA CYS A 262 -1.18 -13.63 16.99
C CYS A 262 -1.44 -12.53 18.02
N GLY A 263 -2.70 -12.08 18.20
CA GLY A 263 -3.04 -10.95 19.06
C GLY A 263 -2.44 -9.63 18.58
N SER A 264 -2.30 -9.44 17.27
CA SER A 264 -1.70 -8.23 16.68
C SER A 264 -2.38 -7.85 15.36
N ILE A 265 -2.74 -6.57 15.22
CA ILE A 265 -3.35 -6.01 13.99
C ILE A 265 -2.42 -6.19 12.77
N MET A 266 -1.10 -6.15 12.99
CA MET A 266 -0.10 -6.28 11.92
C MET A 266 0.26 -7.71 11.55
N ALA A 267 -0.38 -8.72 12.17
CA ALA A 267 0.02 -10.11 11.98
C ALA A 267 -0.11 -10.58 10.52
N ALA A 268 -1.18 -10.20 9.82
CA ALA A 268 -1.35 -10.57 8.41
C ALA A 268 -0.25 -9.95 7.52
N SER A 269 0.07 -8.68 7.74
CA SER A 269 1.15 -7.94 7.07
C SER A 269 2.51 -8.60 7.29
N ALA A 270 2.88 -8.86 8.54
CA ALA A 270 4.11 -9.54 8.91
C ALA A 270 4.21 -10.94 8.30
N LYS A 271 3.09 -11.67 8.28
CA LYS A 271 3.04 -13.03 7.73
C LYS A 271 3.26 -13.04 6.22
N ARG A 272 2.67 -12.07 5.52
CA ARG A 272 2.87 -11.87 4.08
C ARG A 272 4.34 -11.58 3.76
N GLN A 273 4.98 -10.68 4.50
CA GLN A 273 6.39 -10.35 4.30
C GLN A 273 7.31 -11.57 4.46
N ILE A 274 7.10 -12.36 5.51
CA ILE A 274 7.84 -13.62 5.70
C ILE A 274 7.61 -14.59 4.54
N ALA A 275 6.38 -14.71 4.03
CA ALA A 275 6.09 -15.60 2.91
C ALA A 275 6.89 -15.19 1.66
N PHE A 276 6.89 -13.91 1.30
CA PHE A 276 7.68 -13.38 0.19
C PHE A 276 9.18 -13.60 0.39
N PHE A 277 9.71 -13.28 1.57
CA PHE A 277 11.11 -13.52 1.88
C PHE A 277 11.48 -15.00 1.74
N ASN A 278 10.70 -15.90 2.33
CA ASN A 278 10.95 -17.34 2.27
C ASN A 278 10.97 -17.86 0.83
N GLN A 279 10.09 -17.33 -0.03
CA GLN A 279 9.99 -17.76 -1.43
C GLN A 279 11.14 -17.21 -2.28
N TYR A 280 11.49 -15.95 -2.11
CA TYR A 280 12.31 -15.22 -3.09
C TYR A 280 13.72 -14.86 -2.62
N ARG A 281 13.96 -14.81 -1.30
CA ARG A 281 15.20 -14.25 -0.74
C ARG A 281 15.93 -15.20 0.20
N ALA A 282 15.23 -16.07 0.92
CA ALA A 282 15.82 -16.92 1.97
C ALA A 282 17.04 -17.74 1.51
N ARG A 283 17.08 -18.16 0.23
CA ARG A 283 18.22 -18.89 -0.34
C ARG A 283 19.45 -18.01 -0.55
N ASP A 284 19.24 -16.75 -0.89
CA ASP A 284 20.33 -15.79 -1.15
C ASP A 284 21.09 -15.46 0.14
N PHE A 285 20.39 -15.55 1.29
CA PHE A 285 21.00 -15.32 2.60
C PHE A 285 21.82 -16.51 3.15
N GLN A 286 22.02 -17.58 2.39
CA GLN A 286 22.96 -18.65 2.78
C GLN A 286 24.43 -18.16 2.77
N TYR A 287 24.74 -17.15 1.96
CA TYR A 287 26.07 -16.54 1.83
C TYR A 287 25.96 -15.01 1.78
N VAL A 288 25.46 -14.41 2.86
CA VAL A 288 25.25 -12.96 2.93
C VAL A 288 26.56 -12.23 2.66
N ARG A 289 26.60 -11.48 1.56
CA ARG A 289 27.68 -10.52 1.33
C ARG A 289 27.50 -9.41 2.33
N THR A 290 28.54 -9.12 3.08
CA THR A 290 28.50 -8.04 4.07
C THR A 290 29.36 -6.87 3.63
N ASP A 291 30.30 -7.08 2.70
CA ASP A 291 31.20 -6.08 2.15
C ASP A 291 30.66 -5.43 0.88
N ALA A 292 31.19 -4.25 0.55
CA ALA A 292 30.95 -3.56 -0.71
C ALA A 292 32.24 -3.02 -1.30
N SER A 293 32.45 -3.23 -2.59
CA SER A 293 33.61 -2.72 -3.33
C SER A 293 33.29 -1.48 -4.17
N GLY A 294 32.01 -1.13 -4.30
CA GLY A 294 31.54 0.03 -5.06
C GLY A 294 30.02 0.24 -5.00
N PRO A 295 29.48 1.21 -5.76
CA PRO A 295 28.08 1.63 -5.69
C PRO A 295 27.05 0.49 -5.89
N ASP A 296 27.31 -0.44 -6.81
CA ASP A 296 26.37 -1.54 -7.07
C ASP A 296 26.34 -2.58 -5.94
N ASP A 297 27.45 -2.77 -5.22
CA ASP A 297 27.44 -3.58 -4.00
C ASP A 297 26.68 -2.88 -2.87
N VAL A 298 26.81 -1.55 -2.76
CA VAL A 298 26.04 -0.75 -1.79
C VAL A 298 24.53 -0.85 -2.07
N LYS A 299 24.10 -0.79 -3.33
CA LYS A 299 22.70 -1.02 -3.71
C LYS A 299 22.20 -2.40 -3.27
N ARG A 300 22.98 -3.45 -3.52
CA ARG A 300 22.65 -4.81 -3.06
C ARG A 300 22.57 -4.92 -1.54
N LEU A 301 23.52 -4.31 -0.82
CA LEU A 301 23.49 -4.26 0.64
C LEU A 301 22.25 -3.53 1.18
N LEU A 302 21.78 -2.47 0.51
CA LEU A 302 20.53 -1.77 0.88
C LEU A 302 19.31 -2.69 0.71
N GLU A 303 19.22 -3.44 -0.40
CA GLU A 303 18.14 -4.40 -0.63
C GLU A 303 18.16 -5.54 0.41
N ASP A 304 19.35 -6.04 0.74
CA ASP A 304 19.54 -7.07 1.76
C ASP A 304 19.19 -6.56 3.15
N TRP A 305 19.64 -5.36 3.50
CA TRP A 305 19.27 -4.67 4.74
C TRP A 305 17.75 -4.57 4.88
N LYS A 306 17.06 -4.04 3.86
CA LYS A 306 15.60 -3.87 3.90
C LYS A 306 14.89 -5.20 4.12
N SER A 307 15.31 -6.24 3.40
CA SER A 307 14.76 -7.59 3.52
C SER A 307 14.94 -8.14 4.94
N LEU A 308 16.15 -8.07 5.50
CA LEU A 308 16.41 -8.54 6.86
C LEU A 308 15.70 -7.71 7.92
N TYR A 309 15.66 -6.39 7.74
CA TYR A 309 14.98 -5.45 8.62
C TYR A 309 13.49 -5.81 8.75
N GLN A 310 12.80 -5.98 7.61
CA GLN A 310 11.39 -6.36 7.58
C GLN A 310 11.14 -7.71 8.26
N ILE A 311 12.08 -8.65 8.16
CA ILE A 311 11.99 -9.94 8.84
C ILE A 311 12.16 -9.82 10.36
N VAL A 312 13.11 -9.00 10.82
CA VAL A 312 13.26 -8.70 12.26
C VAL A 312 11.95 -8.13 12.81
N GLU A 313 11.37 -7.13 12.15
CA GLU A 313 10.09 -6.53 12.58
C GLU A 313 8.93 -7.52 12.52
N SER A 314 8.85 -8.33 11.46
CA SER A 314 7.81 -9.35 11.31
C SER A 314 7.88 -10.43 12.38
N LYS A 315 9.10 -10.82 12.81
CA LYS A 315 9.30 -11.76 13.93
C LYS A 315 8.81 -11.18 15.26
N LYS A 316 9.03 -9.89 15.51
CA LYS A 316 8.50 -9.22 16.73
C LYS A 316 6.97 -9.27 16.77
N ILE A 317 6.32 -9.07 15.63
CA ILE A 317 4.86 -9.07 15.49
C ILE A 317 4.29 -10.49 15.66
N LEU A 318 4.85 -11.48 14.96
CA LEU A 318 4.31 -12.85 14.94
C LEU A 318 4.76 -13.73 16.10
N ARG A 319 5.82 -13.34 16.81
CA ARG A 319 6.39 -14.09 17.94
C ARG A 319 6.67 -15.55 17.55
N SER A 320 6.14 -16.51 18.31
CA SER A 320 6.29 -17.95 18.05
C SER A 320 5.62 -18.44 16.75
N SER A 321 4.74 -17.63 16.13
CA SER A 321 4.14 -17.97 14.84
C SER A 321 5.00 -17.58 13.63
N ALA A 322 6.16 -16.95 13.86
CA ALA A 322 7.09 -16.59 12.80
C ALA A 322 7.83 -17.84 12.28
N ASN A 323 7.37 -18.38 11.14
CA ASN A 323 8.09 -19.44 10.44
C ASN A 323 8.96 -18.85 9.31
N VAL A 324 10.16 -18.39 9.67
CA VAL A 324 11.13 -17.82 8.74
C VAL A 324 12.11 -18.91 8.32
N ASN A 325 12.28 -19.11 7.01
CA ASN A 325 13.25 -20.03 6.43
C ASN A 325 14.67 -19.44 6.42
N LEU A 326 15.07 -18.84 7.55
CA LEU A 326 16.39 -18.28 7.77
C LEU A 326 16.86 -18.73 9.14
N ARG A 327 18.09 -19.24 9.22
CA ARG A 327 18.66 -19.63 10.51
C ARG A 327 18.85 -18.37 11.37
N ASN A 328 18.50 -18.46 12.66
CA ASN A 328 18.55 -17.30 13.56
C ASN A 328 19.96 -16.72 13.70
N ASP A 329 20.99 -17.57 13.71
CA ASP A 329 22.40 -17.17 13.76
C ASP A 329 22.81 -16.32 12.55
N VAL A 330 22.26 -16.62 11.36
CA VAL A 330 22.50 -15.82 10.16
C VAL A 330 21.89 -14.44 10.29
N LEU A 331 20.65 -14.34 10.80
CA LEU A 331 20.00 -13.05 11.01
C LEU A 331 20.73 -12.22 12.07
N GLU A 332 21.05 -12.81 13.21
CA GLU A 332 21.74 -12.16 14.34
C GLU A 332 23.15 -11.69 13.99
N ARG A 333 23.85 -12.43 13.11
CA ARG A 333 25.21 -12.07 12.70
C ARG A 333 25.25 -11.11 11.51
N SER A 334 24.41 -11.36 10.49
CA SER A 334 24.52 -10.64 9.22
C SER A 334 23.87 -9.26 9.26
N PHE A 335 22.76 -9.11 9.99
CA PHE A 335 22.04 -7.84 10.05
C PHE A 335 22.90 -6.71 10.68
N PRO A 336 23.57 -6.91 11.84
CA PRO A 336 24.46 -5.88 12.38
C PRO A 336 25.65 -5.55 11.47
N LEU A 337 26.23 -6.56 10.79
CA LEU A 337 27.34 -6.36 9.86
C LEU A 337 26.92 -5.54 8.64
N ILE A 338 25.75 -5.83 8.07
CA ILE A 338 25.20 -5.05 6.96
C ILE A 338 24.97 -3.59 7.40
N CYS A 339 24.36 -3.35 8.56
CA CYS A 339 24.18 -1.99 9.09
C CYS A 339 25.52 -1.25 9.22
N GLN A 340 26.51 -1.88 9.88
CA GLN A 340 27.85 -1.30 10.04
C GLN A 340 28.52 -0.97 8.71
N ASN A 341 28.38 -1.82 7.70
CA ASN A 341 28.99 -1.57 6.40
C ASN A 341 28.23 -0.51 5.61
N LEU A 342 26.90 -0.51 5.62
CA LEU A 342 26.12 0.58 5.01
C LEU A 342 26.43 1.94 5.66
N ASP A 343 26.64 1.99 6.97
CA ASP A 343 27.07 3.22 7.66
C ASP A 343 28.43 3.74 7.17
N LYS A 344 29.39 2.85 6.90
CA LYS A 344 30.68 3.24 6.29
C LYS A 344 30.50 3.85 4.90
N TYR A 345 29.52 3.37 4.14
CA TYR A 345 29.22 3.83 2.78
C TYR A 345 28.12 4.89 2.72
N ARG A 346 27.75 5.50 3.86
CA ARG A 346 26.67 6.52 3.93
C ARG A 346 26.81 7.62 2.87
N HIS A 347 28.02 8.12 2.66
CA HIS A 347 28.32 9.14 1.64
C HIS A 347 28.01 8.67 0.20
N ILE A 348 28.22 7.38 -0.11
CA ILE A 348 27.84 6.80 -1.41
C ILE A 348 26.31 6.72 -1.50
N ILE A 349 25.66 6.23 -0.45
CA ILE A 349 24.20 6.09 -0.38
C ILE A 349 23.51 7.44 -0.62
N GLU A 350 24.04 8.53 -0.07
CA GLU A 350 23.53 9.88 -0.30
C GLU A 350 23.59 10.33 -1.76
N THR A 351 24.55 9.81 -2.54
CA THR A 351 24.76 10.12 -3.97
C THR A 351 24.13 9.14 -4.96
N LEU A 352 23.70 7.95 -4.50
CA LEU A 352 22.89 7.00 -5.28
C LEU A 352 21.54 7.61 -5.64
#